data_AF-A0A4P8YJ02-F1
#
_entry.id   AF-A0A4P8YJ02-F1
#
_cell.length_a   1.000
_cell.length_b   1.000
_cell.length_c   1.000
_cell.angle_alpha   90.00
_cell.angle_beta   90.00
_cell.angle_gamma   90.00
#
_symmetry.space_group_name_H-M   'P 1'
#
loop_
_entity.id
_entity.type
_entity.pdbx_description
1 polymer ?
#
loop_
_entity_poly.entity_id
_entity_poly.type
_entity_poly.pdbx_seq_one_letter_code
_entity_poly.pdbx_strand_id
1 'polypeptide(L)'
;MLFTRTQCDTADTLINKKNLLYALPRSFYLYQALGLTFCGAIFFWLSRSEALDRLLTGYWYDAASRRFPWRDNRWLALFNHQLLKDVIIVAAVVLLLWGIFRRRPRATMVALLMGLGALSVGILKATSYHSCPWDLVDYGGQAVGYPLFDPAPLNSGSGHCFPGGHASSGFMVMGLFFLFYRERPRLAWGCFLGGIALGLTMGYGQVMRGAHFFSHNLWAGWWVWLTQVTVWWAVTRLRKKESV
;
A
#
# COMPACT_ATOMS: atom_id res chain seq x y z
N MET A 1 9.54 8.00 58.77
CA MET A 1 8.99 8.56 57.51
C MET A 1 9.42 7.63 56.39
N LEU A 2 8.57 6.65 56.06
CA LEU A 2 8.90 5.53 55.17
C LEU A 2 7.84 5.43 54.08
N PHE A 3 8.34 5.26 52.85
CA PHE A 3 7.67 4.78 51.64
C PHE A 3 6.56 5.63 51.01
N THR A 4 6.95 6.48 50.06
CA THR A 4 6.17 6.78 48.84
C THR A 4 7.11 7.11 47.67
N ARG A 5 7.76 6.10 47.05
CA ARG A 5 8.46 6.33 45.76
C ARG A 5 8.47 5.17 44.76
N THR A 6 7.89 4.02 45.07
CA THR A 6 8.07 2.81 44.24
C THR A 6 7.02 2.56 43.16
N GLN A 7 5.84 3.21 43.20
CA GLN A 7 4.77 2.94 42.22
C GLN A 7 4.87 3.75 40.91
N CYS A 8 5.42 4.97 40.95
CA CYS A 8 5.53 5.84 39.77
C CYS A 8 6.55 5.29 38.76
N ASP A 9 7.71 4.83 39.25
CA ASP A 9 8.81 4.36 38.40
C ASP A 9 8.49 3.03 37.67
N THR A 10 7.68 2.15 38.26
CA THR A 10 7.27 0.88 37.64
C THR A 10 6.28 1.06 36.49
N ALA A 11 5.37 2.04 36.59
CA ALA A 11 4.40 2.34 35.54
C ALA A 11 5.11 2.96 34.33
N ASP A 12 6.03 3.91 34.56
CA ASP A 12 6.80 4.55 33.49
C ASP A 12 7.75 3.57 32.79
N THR A 13 8.43 2.66 33.51
CA THR A 13 9.28 1.64 32.88
C THR A 13 8.47 0.59 32.07
N LEU A 14 7.29 0.18 32.54
CA LEU A 14 6.40 -0.71 31.79
C LEU A 14 5.78 -0.04 30.55
N ILE A 15 5.41 1.25 30.66
CA ILE A 15 4.94 2.06 29.53
C ILE A 15 6.06 2.21 28.49
N ASN A 16 7.30 2.42 28.93
CA ASN A 16 8.45 2.57 28.05
C ASN A 16 8.73 1.27 27.25
N LYS A 17 8.67 0.09 27.90
CA LYS A 17 8.87 -1.21 27.22
C LYS A 17 7.81 -1.52 26.16
N LYS A 18 6.55 -1.12 26.37
CA LYS A 18 5.46 -1.33 25.39
C LYS A 18 5.55 -0.44 24.15
N ASN A 19 6.32 0.64 24.20
CA ASN A 19 6.42 1.58 23.07
C ASN A 19 7.67 1.38 22.21
N LEU A 20 8.58 0.50 22.64
CA LEU A 20 9.79 0.18 21.89
C LEU A 20 9.47 -0.64 20.64
N LEU A 21 10.31 -0.45 19.62
CA LEU A 21 10.36 -1.34 18.46
C LEU A 21 10.77 -2.74 18.92
N TYR A 22 10.24 -3.76 18.24
CA TYR A 22 10.49 -5.16 18.57
C TYR A 22 10.85 -5.95 17.32
N ALA A 23 11.83 -6.83 17.47
CA ALA A 23 12.18 -7.76 16.41
C ALA A 23 11.15 -8.91 16.35
N LEU A 24 10.81 -9.31 15.14
CA LEU A 24 10.00 -10.51 14.88
C LEU A 24 10.92 -11.73 14.68
N PRO A 25 10.42 -12.96 14.91
CA PRO A 25 11.22 -14.16 14.69
C PRO A 25 11.59 -14.32 13.21
N ARG A 26 12.72 -14.99 12.92
CA ARG A 26 13.17 -15.22 11.53
C ARG A 26 12.12 -15.97 10.69
N SER A 27 11.38 -16.89 11.32
CA SER A 27 10.28 -17.62 10.68
C SER A 27 9.19 -16.69 10.14
N PHE A 28 8.87 -15.60 10.85
CA PHE A 28 7.90 -14.61 10.34
C PHE A 28 8.35 -14.04 9.00
N TYR A 29 9.59 -13.58 8.90
CA TYR A 29 10.11 -13.00 7.66
C TYR A 29 10.25 -14.03 6.54
N LEU A 30 10.55 -15.30 6.87
CA LEU A 30 10.54 -16.39 5.90
C LEU A 30 9.14 -16.60 5.32
N TYR A 31 8.10 -16.66 6.16
CA TYR A 31 6.72 -16.77 5.69
C TYR A 31 6.28 -15.56 4.86
N GLN A 32 6.68 -14.34 5.23
CA GLN A 32 6.41 -13.14 4.43
C GLN A 32 7.12 -13.18 3.08
N ALA A 33 8.38 -13.63 3.04
CA ALA A 33 9.12 -13.80 1.79
C ALA A 33 8.46 -14.84 0.88
N LEU A 34 8.12 -16.01 1.41
CA LEU A 34 7.43 -17.06 0.65
C LEU A 34 6.06 -16.57 0.13
N GLY A 35 5.29 -15.89 0.98
CA GLY A 35 4.00 -15.32 0.60
C GLY A 35 4.12 -14.25 -0.49
N LEU A 36 5.08 -13.32 -0.35
CA LEU A 36 5.36 -12.30 -1.35
C LEU A 36 5.85 -12.92 -2.67
N THR A 37 6.74 -13.91 -2.63
CA THR A 37 7.18 -14.63 -3.84
C THR A 37 6.01 -15.34 -4.54
N PHE A 38 5.17 -16.05 -3.78
CA PHE A 38 4.01 -16.73 -4.32
C PHE A 38 3.00 -15.75 -4.93
N CYS A 39 2.61 -14.70 -4.19
CA CYS A 39 1.73 -13.65 -4.72
C CYS A 39 2.34 -12.93 -5.93
N GLY A 40 3.65 -12.67 -5.90
CA GLY A 40 4.37 -12.04 -7.00
C GLY A 40 4.35 -12.90 -8.26
N ALA A 41 4.51 -14.21 -8.14
CA ALA A 41 4.41 -15.14 -9.26
C ALA A 41 2.99 -15.17 -9.87
N ILE A 42 1.95 -15.18 -9.01
CA ILE A 42 0.56 -15.09 -9.46
C ILE A 42 0.30 -13.75 -10.16
N PHE A 43 0.71 -12.63 -9.56
CA PHE A 43 0.49 -11.30 -10.13
C PHE A 43 1.25 -11.12 -11.44
N PHE A 44 2.47 -11.65 -11.53
CA PHE A 44 3.21 -11.69 -12.78
C PHE A 44 2.45 -12.46 -13.85
N TRP A 45 1.99 -13.69 -13.56
CA TRP A 45 1.20 -14.48 -14.50
C TRP A 45 -0.08 -13.75 -14.94
N LEU A 46 -0.83 -13.16 -14.01
CA LEU A 46 -2.02 -12.36 -14.30
C LEU A 46 -1.69 -11.18 -15.23
N SER A 47 -0.65 -10.42 -14.90
CA SER A 47 -0.17 -9.28 -15.69
C SER A 47 0.33 -9.66 -17.07
N ARG A 48 0.91 -10.85 -17.25
CA ARG A 48 1.35 -11.37 -18.56
C ARG A 48 0.20 -11.87 -19.42
N SER A 49 -0.80 -12.50 -18.80
CA SER A 49 -1.97 -13.02 -19.52
C SER A 49 -2.91 -11.91 -20.01
N GLU A 50 -2.90 -10.75 -19.34
CA GLU A 50 -3.84 -9.63 -19.50
C GLU A 50 -5.33 -10.01 -19.36
N ALA A 51 -5.67 -11.29 -19.17
CA ALA A 51 -7.03 -11.79 -19.23
C ALA A 51 -7.92 -11.18 -18.15
N LEU A 52 -7.42 -11.11 -16.91
CA LEU A 52 -8.13 -10.49 -15.79
C LEU A 52 -8.34 -8.99 -16.01
N ASP A 53 -7.31 -8.32 -16.53
CA ASP A 53 -7.33 -6.87 -16.76
C ASP A 53 -8.30 -6.49 -17.88
N ARG A 54 -8.29 -7.24 -19.00
CA ARG A 54 -9.25 -7.08 -20.10
C ARG A 54 -10.68 -7.42 -19.67
N LEU A 55 -10.88 -8.47 -18.88
CA LEU A 55 -12.20 -8.84 -18.37
C LEU A 55 -12.81 -7.73 -17.50
N LEU A 56 -12.07 -7.28 -16.48
CA LEU A 56 -12.58 -6.29 -15.53
C LEU A 56 -12.71 -4.90 -16.16
N THR A 57 -11.72 -4.48 -16.96
CA THR A 57 -11.74 -3.16 -17.60
C THR A 57 -12.77 -3.13 -18.71
N GLY A 58 -12.86 -4.18 -19.52
CA GLY A 58 -13.85 -4.33 -20.59
C GLY A 58 -15.29 -4.30 -20.09
N TYR A 59 -15.57 -4.83 -18.89
CA TYR A 59 -16.89 -4.74 -18.27
C TYR A 59 -17.35 -3.29 -18.02
N TRP A 60 -16.41 -2.39 -17.70
CA TRP A 60 -16.70 -0.97 -17.42
C TRP A 60 -16.54 -0.04 -18.62
N TYR A 61 -16.06 -0.57 -19.75
CA TYR A 61 -15.88 0.18 -20.98
C TYR A 61 -17.15 0.10 -21.84
N ASP A 62 -17.60 1.25 -22.36
CA ASP A 62 -18.69 1.29 -23.34
C ASP A 62 -18.12 1.46 -24.75
N ALA A 63 -18.15 0.37 -25.53
CA ALA A 63 -17.67 0.34 -26.90
C ALA A 63 -18.52 1.18 -27.87
N ALA A 64 -19.81 1.39 -27.58
CA ALA A 64 -20.68 2.18 -28.44
C ALA A 64 -20.34 3.68 -28.35
N SER A 65 -20.13 4.19 -27.12
CA SER A 65 -19.71 5.58 -26.91
C SER A 65 -18.19 5.79 -26.86
N ARG A 66 -17.40 4.72 -27.06
CA ARG A 66 -15.93 4.69 -27.04
C ARG A 66 -15.31 5.36 -25.81
N ARG A 67 -15.90 5.17 -24.64
CA ARG A 67 -15.45 5.81 -23.39
C ARG A 67 -15.76 4.95 -22.17
N PHE A 68 -15.14 5.32 -21.04
CA PHE A 68 -15.53 4.83 -19.72
C PHE A 68 -16.66 5.71 -19.15
N PRO A 69 -17.89 5.21 -18.99
CA PRO A 69 -19.02 6.02 -18.50
C PRO A 69 -18.78 6.63 -17.11
N TRP A 70 -17.97 5.97 -16.29
CA TRP A 70 -17.67 6.39 -14.92
C TRP A 70 -16.47 7.33 -14.81
N ARG A 71 -15.76 7.64 -15.90
CA ARG A 71 -14.53 8.46 -15.90
C ARG A 71 -14.72 9.79 -15.17
N ASP A 72 -15.80 10.49 -15.53
CA ASP A 72 -16.14 11.84 -15.07
C ASP A 72 -17.23 11.85 -13.98
N ASN A 73 -17.55 10.67 -13.42
CA ASN A 73 -18.54 10.59 -12.36
C ASN A 73 -18.01 11.28 -11.09
N ARG A 74 -18.62 12.42 -10.75
CA ARG A 74 -18.20 13.28 -9.63
C ARG A 74 -18.27 12.58 -8.28
N TRP A 75 -19.22 11.67 -8.07
CA TRP A 75 -19.37 10.94 -6.80
C TRP A 75 -18.28 9.91 -6.62
N LEU A 76 -17.99 9.12 -7.66
CA LEU A 76 -16.89 8.18 -7.66
C LEU A 76 -15.55 8.91 -7.48
N ALA A 77 -15.38 10.05 -8.16
CA ALA A 77 -14.21 10.90 -8.02
C ALA A 77 -14.07 11.50 -6.59
N LEU A 78 -15.17 11.94 -5.98
CA LEU A 78 -15.14 12.53 -4.65
C LEU A 78 -14.86 11.49 -3.56
N PHE A 79 -15.65 10.42 -3.52
CA PHE A 79 -15.56 9.42 -2.44
C PHE A 79 -14.30 8.55 -2.56
N ASN A 80 -14.06 7.98 -3.74
CA ASN A 80 -13.00 7.00 -3.93
C ASN A 80 -11.65 7.66 -4.24
N HIS A 81 -11.67 8.80 -4.91
CA HIS A 81 -10.46 9.44 -5.45
C HIS A 81 -9.94 10.60 -4.60
N GLN A 82 -10.77 11.29 -3.81
CA GLN A 82 -10.33 12.40 -2.95
C GLN A 82 -10.50 12.09 -1.45
N LEU A 83 -11.73 11.91 -0.97
CA LEU A 83 -12.01 11.83 0.47
C LEU A 83 -11.31 10.66 1.16
N LEU A 84 -11.45 9.44 0.65
CA LEU A 84 -10.87 8.27 1.32
C LEU A 84 -9.35 8.33 1.36
N LYS A 85 -8.73 8.80 0.28
CA LYS A 85 -7.28 9.00 0.19
C LYS A 85 -6.81 10.03 1.22
N ASP A 86 -7.46 11.19 1.26
CA ASP A 86 -7.07 12.30 2.12
C ASP A 86 -7.24 11.95 3.59
N VAL A 87 -8.34 11.28 3.96
CA VAL A 87 -8.57 10.80 5.33
C VAL A 87 -7.45 9.85 5.78
N ILE A 88 -7.03 8.90 4.93
CA ILE A 88 -5.97 7.94 5.30
C ILE A 88 -4.61 8.65 5.44
N ILE A 89 -4.29 9.58 4.53
CA ILE A 89 -3.04 10.35 4.60
C ILE A 89 -3.04 11.23 5.85
N VAL A 90 -4.12 11.95 6.13
CA VAL A 90 -4.26 12.77 7.34
C VAL A 90 -4.14 11.90 8.58
N ALA A 91 -4.79 10.73 8.63
CA ALA A 91 -4.65 9.81 9.75
C ALA A 91 -3.19 9.34 9.96
N ALA A 92 -2.46 9.06 8.87
CA ALA A 92 -1.04 8.71 8.94
C ALA A 92 -0.18 9.87 9.46
N VAL A 93 -0.43 11.10 9.00
CA VAL A 93 0.27 12.31 9.47
C VAL A 93 -0.05 12.59 10.94
N VAL A 94 -1.30 12.47 11.35
CA VAL A 94 -1.71 12.61 12.76
C VAL A 94 -1.02 11.55 13.61
N LEU A 95 -0.96 10.29 13.16
CA LEU A 95 -0.23 9.22 13.85
C LEU A 95 1.26 9.53 13.97
N LEU A 96 1.89 10.09 12.92
CA LEU A 96 3.29 10.51 12.91
C LEU A 96 3.54 11.60 13.95
N LEU A 97 2.78 12.69 13.87
CA LEU A 97 2.90 13.84 14.78
C LEU A 97 2.63 13.42 16.22
N TRP A 98 1.55 12.67 16.47
CA TRP A 98 1.26 12.12 17.78
C TRP A 98 2.38 11.24 18.30
N GLY A 99 2.94 10.37 17.44
CA GLY A 99 4.09 9.53 17.75
C GLY A 99 5.31 10.34 18.18
N ILE A 100 5.63 11.41 17.44
CA ILE A 100 6.75 12.31 17.75
C ILE A 100 6.51 13.07 19.07
N PHE A 101 5.37 13.76 19.20
CA PHE A 101 5.06 14.58 20.38
C PHE A 101 4.93 13.77 21.66
N ARG A 102 4.34 12.56 21.59
CA ARG A 102 4.21 11.66 22.74
C ARG A 102 5.43 10.76 22.95
N ARG A 103 6.52 10.95 22.18
CA ARG A 103 7.75 10.13 22.25
C ARG A 103 7.44 8.62 22.16
N ARG A 104 6.58 8.23 21.23
CA ARG A 104 6.14 6.85 20.96
C ARG A 104 6.84 6.32 19.70
N PRO A 105 8.09 5.82 19.79
CA PRO A 105 8.90 5.50 18.61
C PRO A 105 8.25 4.43 17.72
N ARG A 106 7.48 3.49 18.28
CA ARG A 106 6.71 2.53 17.48
C ARG A 106 5.64 3.19 16.61
N ALA A 107 4.90 4.15 17.14
CA ALA A 107 3.87 4.85 16.38
C ALA A 107 4.48 5.72 15.27
N THR A 108 5.57 6.43 15.60
CA THR A 108 6.37 7.17 14.61
C THR A 108 6.86 6.25 13.50
N MET A 109 7.47 5.10 13.84
CA MET A 109 7.97 4.14 12.86
C MET A 109 6.85 3.60 11.97
N VAL A 110 5.70 3.26 12.54
CA VAL A 110 4.55 2.75 11.76
C VAL A 110 4.02 3.81 10.81
N ALA A 111 3.90 5.07 11.23
CA ALA A 111 3.50 6.14 10.34
C ALA A 111 4.51 6.37 9.20
N LEU A 112 5.81 6.24 9.49
CA LEU A 112 6.86 6.24 8.45
C LEU A 112 6.72 5.04 7.50
N LEU A 113 6.42 3.84 8.00
CA LEU A 113 6.16 2.67 7.15
C LEU A 113 4.98 2.89 6.20
N MET A 114 3.90 3.52 6.69
CA MET A 114 2.75 3.88 5.86
C MET A 114 3.18 4.82 4.72
N GLY A 115 3.88 5.91 5.06
CA GLY A 115 4.38 6.87 4.08
C GLY A 115 5.37 6.26 3.09
N LEU A 116 6.35 5.49 3.55
CA LEU A 116 7.36 4.84 2.72
C LEU A 116 6.74 3.79 1.77
N GLY A 117 5.75 3.04 2.24
CA GLY A 117 4.99 2.12 1.38
C GLY A 117 4.34 2.84 0.21
N ALA A 118 3.59 3.91 0.48
CA ALA A 118 2.96 4.71 -0.58
C ALA A 118 3.99 5.42 -1.48
N LEU A 119 5.08 5.94 -0.89
CA LEU A 119 6.17 6.58 -1.62
C LEU A 119 6.84 5.63 -2.61
N SER A 120 7.06 4.36 -2.23
CA SER A 120 7.65 3.36 -3.13
C SER A 120 6.85 3.21 -4.43
N VAL A 121 5.52 3.15 -4.32
CA VAL A 121 4.62 3.09 -5.48
C VAL A 121 4.66 4.39 -6.28
N GLY A 122 4.71 5.55 -5.61
CA GLY A 122 4.84 6.85 -6.26
C GLY A 122 6.10 6.95 -7.13
N ILE A 123 7.24 6.49 -6.60
CA ILE A 123 8.52 6.47 -7.33
C ILE A 123 8.43 5.53 -8.54
N LEU A 124 7.96 4.30 -8.36
CA LEU A 124 7.82 3.33 -9.45
C LEU A 124 6.86 3.81 -10.53
N LYS A 125 5.76 4.47 -10.13
CA LYS A 125 4.81 5.09 -11.06
C LYS A 125 5.46 6.22 -11.84
N ALA A 126 6.27 7.07 -11.20
CA ALA A 126 6.93 8.18 -11.87
C ALA A 126 7.92 7.75 -12.96
N THR A 127 8.43 6.51 -12.92
CA THR A 127 9.37 5.99 -13.94
C THR A 127 8.73 5.02 -14.92
N SER A 128 7.42 4.80 -14.83
CA SER A 128 6.71 3.82 -15.64
C SER A 128 6.26 4.38 -16.99
N TYR A 129 6.47 3.60 -18.06
CA TYR A 129 6.02 3.91 -19.42
C TYR A 129 4.64 3.34 -19.75
N HIS A 130 3.97 2.66 -18.80
CA HIS A 130 2.64 2.10 -19.06
C HIS A 130 1.59 3.19 -18.96
N SER A 131 0.81 3.37 -20.04
CA SER A 131 -0.35 4.26 -20.07
C SER A 131 -1.59 3.63 -19.44
N CYS A 132 -2.54 4.48 -19.04
CA CYS A 132 -3.79 4.02 -18.42
C CYS A 132 -4.79 3.52 -19.45
N PRO A 133 -5.72 2.61 -19.05
CA PRO A 133 -6.70 2.06 -19.98
C PRO A 133 -7.42 3.11 -20.82
N TRP A 134 -7.86 4.22 -20.23
CA TRP A 134 -8.54 5.32 -20.93
C TRP A 134 -7.72 6.03 -22.01
N ASP A 135 -6.41 5.77 -22.07
CA ASP A 135 -5.45 6.37 -23.01
C ASP A 135 -5.08 5.36 -24.10
N LEU A 136 -5.43 4.07 -23.93
CA LEU A 136 -5.10 3.01 -24.88
C LEU A 136 -6.07 2.97 -26.06
N VAL A 137 -5.56 2.61 -27.24
CA VAL A 137 -6.36 2.42 -28.47
C VAL A 137 -7.51 1.44 -28.24
N ASP A 138 -7.28 0.35 -27.50
CA ASP A 138 -8.27 -0.67 -27.16
C ASP A 138 -9.51 -0.09 -26.44
N TYR A 139 -9.38 1.08 -25.81
CA TYR A 139 -10.46 1.75 -25.07
C TYR A 139 -10.73 3.18 -25.55
N GLY A 140 -10.46 3.48 -26.83
CA GLY A 140 -10.79 4.76 -27.46
C GLY A 140 -9.74 5.87 -27.31
N GLY A 141 -8.57 5.55 -26.75
CA GLY A 141 -7.41 6.43 -26.67
C GLY A 141 -6.48 6.31 -27.90
N GLN A 142 -5.20 6.64 -27.71
CA GLN A 142 -4.19 6.73 -28.78
C GLN A 142 -2.88 5.97 -28.47
N ALA A 143 -2.68 5.53 -27.23
CA ALA A 143 -1.49 4.83 -26.80
C ALA A 143 -1.57 3.33 -27.12
N VAL A 144 -0.43 2.73 -27.47
CA VAL A 144 -0.32 1.29 -27.69
C VAL A 144 -0.18 0.58 -26.35
N GLY A 145 -1.14 -0.31 -26.04
CA GLY A 145 -1.06 -1.19 -24.88
C GLY A 145 -0.02 -2.30 -25.10
N TYR A 146 0.65 -2.70 -24.02
CA TYR A 146 1.61 -3.80 -24.03
C TYR A 146 1.61 -4.48 -22.66
N PRO A 147 1.88 -5.80 -22.61
CA PRO A 147 1.89 -6.56 -21.36
C PRO A 147 2.88 -5.98 -20.35
N LEU A 148 2.54 -6.11 -19.07
CA LEU A 148 3.41 -5.65 -18.01
C LEU A 148 4.77 -6.36 -18.06
N PHE A 149 5.83 -5.60 -17.81
CA PHE A 149 7.23 -6.05 -17.85
C PHE A 149 7.79 -6.36 -19.26
N ASP A 150 7.05 -6.08 -20.33
CA ASP A 150 7.64 -6.02 -21.67
C ASP A 150 8.37 -4.70 -21.92
N PRO A 151 9.33 -4.66 -22.86
CA PRO A 151 9.94 -3.42 -23.32
C PRO A 151 8.88 -2.46 -23.86
N ALA A 152 8.97 -1.20 -23.46
CA ALA A 152 8.02 -0.19 -23.90
C ALA A 152 8.15 0.07 -25.42
N PRO A 153 7.05 0.05 -26.19
CA PRO A 153 7.06 0.46 -27.58
C PRO A 153 7.24 1.99 -27.71
N LEU A 154 7.64 2.46 -28.90
CA LEU A 154 7.83 3.88 -29.19
C LEU A 154 6.57 4.73 -28.90
N ASN A 155 5.38 4.17 -29.14
CA ASN A 155 4.10 4.85 -28.96
C ASN A 155 3.35 4.40 -27.69
N SER A 156 4.08 4.20 -26.58
CA SER A 156 3.54 3.74 -25.30
C SER A 156 2.66 4.76 -24.57
N GLY A 157 2.65 6.03 -25.01
CA GLY A 157 1.81 7.11 -24.50
C GLY A 157 2.45 7.90 -23.36
N SER A 158 1.63 8.50 -22.49
CA SER A 158 2.06 9.39 -21.41
C SER A 158 2.72 8.67 -20.23
N GLY A 159 2.53 7.36 -20.12
CA GLY A 159 3.08 6.56 -19.04
C GLY A 159 2.42 6.85 -17.68
N HIS A 160 3.20 6.65 -16.62
CA HIS A 160 2.83 6.92 -15.24
C HIS A 160 1.57 6.21 -14.71
N CYS A 161 1.13 5.11 -15.33
CA CYS A 161 -0.06 4.40 -14.88
C CYS A 161 0.22 3.21 -13.95
N PHE A 162 1.38 2.57 -14.07
CA PHE A 162 1.73 1.41 -13.25
C PHE A 162 2.83 1.76 -12.25
N PRO A 163 2.73 1.41 -10.95
CA PRO A 163 1.59 0.77 -10.27
C PRO A 163 0.47 1.75 -9.84
N GLY A 164 -0.61 1.19 -9.29
CA GLY A 164 -1.81 1.92 -8.85
C GLY A 164 -1.56 2.85 -7.66
N GLY A 165 -1.27 4.13 -7.95
CA GLY A 165 -0.99 5.12 -6.91
C GLY A 165 -2.13 5.37 -5.92
N HIS A 166 -3.39 5.42 -6.38
CA HIS A 166 -4.54 5.59 -5.48
C HIS A 166 -4.73 4.39 -4.55
N ALA A 167 -4.62 3.17 -5.08
CA ALA A 167 -4.73 1.96 -4.28
C ALA A 167 -3.64 1.88 -3.19
N SER A 168 -2.42 2.36 -3.49
CA SER A 168 -1.33 2.40 -2.51
C SER A 168 -1.70 3.16 -1.22
N SER A 169 -2.58 4.17 -1.32
CA SER A 169 -3.05 4.90 -0.15
C SER A 169 -3.90 4.04 0.78
N GLY A 170 -4.74 3.14 0.26
CA GLY A 170 -5.46 2.17 1.08
C GLY A 170 -4.53 1.10 1.66
N PHE A 171 -3.64 0.57 0.81
CA PHE A 171 -2.68 -0.47 1.21
C PHE A 171 -1.70 0.00 2.30
N MET A 172 -1.40 1.30 2.40
CA MET A 172 -0.48 1.79 3.43
C MET A 172 -0.95 1.44 4.84
N VAL A 173 -2.27 1.31 5.06
CA VAL A 173 -2.90 0.93 6.35
C VAL A 173 -2.41 -0.43 6.85
N MET A 174 -1.93 -1.33 5.98
CA MET A 174 -1.29 -2.58 6.38
C MET A 174 -0.13 -2.36 7.37
N GLY A 175 0.52 -1.19 7.35
CA GLY A 175 1.59 -0.83 8.28
C GLY A 175 1.16 -0.86 9.75
N LEU A 176 -0.14 -0.63 10.04
CA LEU A 176 -0.70 -0.74 11.40
C LEU A 176 -0.58 -2.16 11.98
N PHE A 177 -0.36 -3.17 11.14
CA PHE A 177 0.02 -4.51 11.59
C PHE A 177 1.16 -4.45 12.62
N PHE A 178 2.25 -3.73 12.29
CA PHE A 178 3.43 -3.65 13.16
C PHE A 178 3.17 -2.84 14.44
N LEU A 179 2.16 -1.98 14.46
CA LEU A 179 1.76 -1.25 15.67
C LEU A 179 1.18 -2.18 16.73
N PHE A 180 0.33 -3.10 16.30
CA PHE A 180 -0.50 -3.92 17.19
C PHE A 180 -0.04 -5.37 17.35
N TYR A 181 0.80 -5.90 16.44
CA TYR A 181 1.03 -7.35 16.37
C TYR A 181 1.59 -7.97 17.66
N ARG A 182 2.45 -7.25 18.40
CA ARG A 182 3.03 -7.75 19.65
C ARG A 182 1.99 -7.88 20.78
N GLU A 183 1.07 -6.93 20.92
CA GLU A 183 0.12 -6.89 22.04
C GLU A 183 -1.28 -7.40 21.69
N ARG A 184 -1.69 -7.27 20.42
CA ARG A 184 -3.04 -7.55 19.93
C ARG A 184 -2.97 -8.15 18.51
N PRO A 185 -2.51 -9.40 18.36
CA PRO A 185 -2.31 -10.01 17.04
C PRO A 185 -3.58 -10.10 16.19
N ARG A 186 -4.75 -10.33 16.82
CA ARG A 186 -6.05 -10.32 16.12
C ARG A 186 -6.35 -8.96 15.48
N LEU A 187 -6.10 -7.86 16.22
CA LEU A 187 -6.28 -6.50 15.71
C LEU A 187 -5.27 -6.20 14.60
N ALA A 188 -4.01 -6.64 14.75
CA ALA A 188 -2.98 -6.46 13.73
C ALA A 188 -3.34 -7.09 12.39
N TRP A 189 -3.82 -8.34 12.41
CA TRP A 189 -4.33 -9.01 11.21
C TRP A 189 -5.60 -8.35 10.68
N GLY A 190 -6.48 -7.85 11.56
CA GLY A 190 -7.61 -7.02 11.16
C GLY A 190 -7.20 -5.75 10.41
N CYS A 191 -6.15 -5.05 10.87
CA CYS A 191 -5.60 -3.90 10.17
C CYS A 191 -4.95 -4.27 8.83
N PHE A 192 -4.25 -5.40 8.76
CA PHE A 192 -3.67 -5.92 7.52
C PHE A 192 -4.75 -6.21 6.47
N LEU A 193 -5.77 -7.00 6.83
CA LEU A 193 -6.89 -7.32 5.94
C LEU A 193 -7.71 -6.07 5.60
N GLY A 194 -7.90 -5.15 6.56
CA GLY A 194 -8.54 -3.87 6.33
C GLY A 194 -7.78 -3.01 5.31
N GLY A 195 -6.45 -2.97 5.38
CA GLY A 195 -5.61 -2.28 4.39
C GLY A 195 -5.70 -2.91 3.00
N ILE A 196 -5.78 -4.24 2.91
CA ILE A 196 -6.04 -4.94 1.64
C ILE A 196 -7.41 -4.53 1.07
N ALA A 197 -8.46 -4.60 1.88
CA ALA A 197 -9.81 -4.25 1.46
C ALA A 197 -9.91 -2.79 1.02
N LEU A 198 -9.32 -1.86 1.77
CA LEU A 198 -9.27 -0.44 1.42
C LEU A 198 -8.51 -0.21 0.10
N GLY A 199 -7.31 -0.78 -0.04
CA GLY A 199 -6.50 -0.64 -1.26
C GLY A 199 -7.20 -1.20 -2.49
N LEU A 200 -7.81 -2.38 -2.38
CA LEU A 200 -8.58 -2.99 -3.48
C LEU A 200 -9.84 -2.19 -3.82
N THR A 201 -10.57 -1.69 -2.82
CA THR A 201 -11.77 -0.84 -3.06
C THR A 201 -11.36 0.44 -3.80
N MET A 202 -10.30 1.10 -3.32
CA MET A 202 -9.75 2.30 -3.95
C MET A 202 -9.27 2.03 -5.37
N GLY A 203 -8.55 0.93 -5.58
CA GLY A 203 -8.09 0.50 -6.90
C GLY A 203 -9.22 0.16 -7.85
N TYR A 204 -10.24 -0.56 -7.37
CA TYR A 204 -11.37 -0.98 -8.18
C TYR A 204 -12.19 0.21 -8.69
N GLY A 205 -12.40 1.23 -7.86
CA GLY A 205 -13.02 2.47 -8.36
C GLY A 205 -12.18 3.21 -9.41
N GLN A 206 -10.87 2.97 -9.49
CA GLN A 206 -10.04 3.45 -10.62
C GLN A 206 -10.15 2.55 -11.86
N VAL A 207 -10.34 1.24 -11.68
CA VAL A 207 -10.65 0.31 -12.79
C VAL A 207 -11.94 0.72 -13.47
N MET A 208 -12.99 1.03 -12.70
CA MET A 208 -14.28 1.52 -13.22
C MET A 208 -14.14 2.76 -14.10
N ARG A 209 -13.18 3.64 -13.77
CA ARG A 209 -12.91 4.88 -14.51
C ARG A 209 -12.04 4.69 -15.73
N GLY A 210 -11.45 3.51 -15.91
CA GLY A 210 -10.39 3.27 -16.91
C GLY A 210 -9.05 3.91 -16.52
N ALA A 211 -8.84 4.26 -15.25
CA ALA A 211 -7.66 4.95 -14.77
C ALA A 211 -6.52 4.00 -14.36
N HIS A 212 -6.81 2.72 -14.13
CA HIS A 212 -5.80 1.69 -13.83
C HIS A 212 -6.35 0.31 -14.21
N PHE A 213 -5.47 -0.59 -14.66
CA PHE A 213 -5.78 -2.02 -14.71
C PHE A 213 -5.85 -2.61 -13.29
N PHE A 214 -6.52 -3.74 -13.13
CA PHE A 214 -6.66 -4.38 -11.81
C PHE A 214 -5.30 -4.89 -11.30
N SER A 215 -4.49 -5.47 -12.16
CA SER A 215 -3.14 -5.93 -11.84
C SER A 215 -2.22 -4.80 -11.35
N HIS A 216 -2.38 -3.57 -11.86
CA HIS A 216 -1.63 -2.40 -11.37
C HIS A 216 -1.89 -2.16 -9.88
N ASN A 217 -3.11 -2.42 -9.42
CA ASN A 217 -3.49 -2.26 -8.01
C ASN A 217 -2.97 -3.43 -7.16
N LEU A 218 -2.98 -4.67 -7.68
CA LEU A 218 -2.39 -5.83 -7.00
C LEU A 218 -0.89 -5.62 -6.73
N TRP A 219 -0.15 -5.18 -7.75
CA TRP A 219 1.26 -4.84 -7.62
C TRP A 219 1.52 -3.66 -6.68
N ALA A 220 0.63 -2.67 -6.63
CA ALA A 220 0.74 -1.58 -5.66
C ALA A 220 0.68 -2.12 -4.21
N GLY A 221 -0.26 -3.02 -3.92
CA GLY A 221 -0.35 -3.68 -2.61
C GLY A 221 0.88 -4.52 -2.29
N TRP A 222 1.41 -5.24 -3.29
CA TRP A 222 2.62 -6.04 -3.17
C TRP A 222 3.84 -5.20 -2.78
N TRP A 223 4.08 -4.10 -3.50
CA TRP A 223 5.20 -3.19 -3.23
C TRP A 223 5.06 -2.50 -1.87
N VAL A 224 3.86 -2.03 -1.53
CA VAL A 224 3.60 -1.43 -0.21
C VAL A 224 3.94 -2.41 0.91
N TRP A 225 3.44 -3.65 0.84
CA TRP A 225 3.70 -4.63 1.90
C TRP A 225 5.18 -5.05 1.95
N LEU A 226 5.82 -5.29 0.79
CA LEU A 226 7.25 -5.60 0.72
C LEU A 226 8.09 -4.50 1.39
N THR A 227 7.82 -3.22 1.07
CA THR A 227 8.52 -2.09 1.67
C THR A 227 8.32 -2.08 3.19
N GLN A 228 7.09 -2.25 3.66
CA GLN A 228 6.78 -2.21 5.09
C GLN A 228 7.49 -3.32 5.88
N VAL A 229 7.44 -4.56 5.38
CA VAL A 229 8.12 -5.72 6.01
C VAL A 229 9.62 -5.53 6.01
N THR A 230 10.20 -5.12 4.87
CA THR A 230 11.66 -4.99 4.70
C THR A 230 12.23 -3.87 5.57
N VAL A 231 11.56 -2.72 5.60
CA VAL A 231 11.99 -1.58 6.43
C VAL A 231 11.87 -1.91 7.92
N TRP A 232 10.77 -2.56 8.34
CA TRP A 232 10.62 -3.01 9.73
C TRP A 232 11.71 -4.00 10.13
N TRP A 233 12.02 -4.98 9.27
CA TRP A 233 13.11 -5.93 9.47
C TRP A 233 14.47 -5.24 9.64
N ALA A 234 14.82 -4.34 8.70
CA ALA A 234 16.11 -3.66 8.69
C ALA A 234 16.30 -2.84 9.97
N VAL A 235 15.33 -1.99 10.32
CA VAL A 235 15.41 -1.12 11.50
C VAL A 235 15.48 -1.93 12.80
N THR A 236 14.66 -2.97 12.94
CA THR A 236 14.65 -3.78 14.16
C THR A 236 15.89 -4.68 14.30
N ARG A 237 16.51 -5.09 13.19
CA ARG A 237 17.81 -5.78 13.21
C ARG A 237 18.96 -4.86 13.59
N LEU A 238 19.04 -3.67 13.01
CA LEU A 238 20.12 -2.71 13.29
C LEU A 238 20.14 -2.33 14.78
N ARG A 239 18.97 -2.03 15.37
CA ARG A 239 18.86 -1.74 16.81
C ARG A 239 19.24 -2.91 17.70
N LYS A 240 18.99 -4.17 17.27
CA LYS A 240 19.42 -5.34 18.04
C LYS A 240 20.94 -5.46 18.08
N LYS A 241 21.63 -5.11 16.98
CA LYS A 241 23.09 -5.14 16.89
C LYS A 241 23.76 -4.09 17.80
N GLU A 242 23.13 -2.93 17.98
CA GLU A 242 23.63 -1.86 18.87
C GLU A 242 23.46 -2.18 20.37
N SER A 243 22.59 -3.13 20.72
CA SER A 243 22.30 -3.50 22.11
C SER A 243 23.08 -4.73 22.62
N VAL A 244 23.93 -5.31 21.77
CA VAL A 244 24.81 -6.45 22.08
C VAL A 244 26.25 -5.96 22.03
#